data_AF-A0AAP0X7L3-F1
#
_entry.id   AF-A0AAP0X7L3-F1
#
_cell.length_a   1.000
_cell.length_b   1.000
_cell.length_c   1.000
_cell.angle_alpha   90.00
_cell.angle_beta   90.00
_cell.angle_gamma   90.00
#
_symmetry.space_group_name_H-M   'P 1'
#
loop_
_entity.id
_entity.type
_entity.pdbx_description
1 polymer ?
#
loop_
_entity_poly.entity_id
_entity_poly.type
_entity_poly.pdbx_seq_one_letter_code
_entity_poly.pdbx_strand_id
1 'polypeptide(L)'
;MTGVSEREGLTLEELKKKMADFAKERDWDQFHSPRNLLLALVGEVGELSEIFQWRGEVPRGLPEWKEEEKQHLGEELSDVLLYLVRLSDICGVDLGKAALRKLELNAMKYPVKLCKGSSKKHTQINNTDNISGQ
;
A
#
# COMPACT_ATOMS: atom_id res chain seq x y z
N MET A 1 -4.27 39.16 -5.28
CA MET A 1 -4.38 37.87 -5.99
C MET A 1 -3.11 37.08 -5.71
N THR A 2 -3.09 36.34 -4.61
CA THR A 2 -1.98 35.44 -4.26
C THR A 2 -2.37 34.06 -4.75
N GLY A 3 -1.70 33.59 -5.80
CA GLY A 3 -1.85 32.23 -6.30
C GLY A 3 -1.49 31.25 -5.20
N VAL A 4 -2.49 30.54 -4.68
CA VAL A 4 -2.27 29.35 -3.89
C VAL A 4 -1.69 28.33 -4.87
N SER A 5 -0.39 28.10 -4.79
CA SER A 5 0.26 26.98 -5.46
C SER A 5 -0.42 25.70 -4.96
N GLU A 6 -1.22 25.07 -5.81
CA GLU A 6 -1.65 23.70 -5.62
C GLU A 6 -0.38 22.87 -5.47
N ARG A 7 -0.06 22.41 -4.26
CA ARG A 7 1.07 21.50 -4.10
C ARG A 7 0.71 20.22 -4.85
N GLU A 8 1.33 20.00 -5.99
CA GLU A 8 1.30 18.72 -6.68
C GLU A 8 1.71 17.63 -5.68
N GLY A 9 0.93 16.55 -5.62
CA GLY A 9 1.19 15.43 -4.71
C GLY A 9 2.54 14.76 -5.01
N LEU A 10 3.13 14.13 -4.00
CA LEU A 10 4.42 13.45 -4.12
C LEU A 10 4.29 12.13 -4.90
N THR A 11 5.13 11.92 -5.90
CA THR A 11 5.19 10.67 -6.69
C THR A 11 6.06 9.60 -6.02
N LEU A 12 5.90 8.33 -6.42
CA LEU A 12 6.74 7.22 -5.93
C LEU A 12 8.22 7.40 -6.31
N GLU A 13 8.51 7.96 -7.49
CA GLU A 13 9.89 8.22 -7.92
C GLU A 13 10.54 9.33 -7.09
N GLU A 14 9.81 10.41 -6.79
CA GLU A 14 10.29 11.46 -5.90
C GLU A 14 10.49 10.96 -4.48
N LEU A 15 9.59 10.11 -3.99
CA LEU A 15 9.70 9.49 -2.67
C LEU A 15 10.93 8.58 -2.60
N LYS A 16 11.11 7.70 -3.59
CA LYS A 16 12.31 6.87 -3.75
C LYS A 16 13.59 7.71 -3.70
N LYS A 17 13.64 8.82 -4.46
CA LYS A 17 14.80 9.71 -4.47
C LYS A 17 15.05 10.33 -3.09
N LYS A 18 14.01 10.90 -2.46
CA LYS A 18 14.11 11.49 -1.12
C LYS A 18 14.62 10.49 -0.07
N MET A 19 14.15 9.24 -0.14
CA MET A 19 14.60 8.17 0.75
C MET A 19 16.05 7.76 0.52
N ALA A 20 16.46 7.65 -0.75
CA ALA A 20 17.84 7.36 -1.10
C ALA A 20 18.80 8.46 -0.60
N ASP A 21 18.43 9.73 -0.80
CA ASP A 21 19.19 10.87 -0.31
C ASP A 21 19.27 10.86 1.22
N PHE A 22 18.14 10.66 1.91
CA PHE A 22 18.08 10.60 3.37
C PHE A 22 18.96 9.49 3.97
N ALA A 23 18.95 8.30 3.34
CA ALA A 23 19.76 7.16 3.77
C ALA A 23 21.26 7.42 3.54
N LYS A 24 21.61 7.97 2.38
CA LYS A 24 23.00 8.29 2.02
C LYS A 24 23.61 9.34 2.94
N GLU A 25 22.86 10.39 3.28
CA GLU A 25 23.30 11.44 4.22
C GLU A 25 23.66 10.88 5.61
N ARG A 26 23.09 9.75 5.99
CA ARG A 26 23.30 9.09 7.29
C ARG A 26 24.22 7.88 7.21
N ASP A 27 24.77 7.59 6.04
CA ASP A 27 25.56 6.38 5.76
C ASP A 27 24.78 5.08 6.09
N TRP A 28 23.45 5.10 5.93
CA TRP A 28 22.58 3.98 6.29
C TRP A 28 22.47 2.91 5.20
N ASP A 29 23.01 3.15 4.02
CA ASP A 29 22.98 2.19 2.91
C ASP A 29 23.63 0.85 3.28
N GLN A 30 24.61 0.85 4.20
CA GLN A 30 25.21 -0.37 4.73
C GLN A 30 24.24 -1.28 5.50
N PHE A 31 23.15 -0.72 6.05
CA PHE A 31 22.12 -1.46 6.78
C PHE A 31 20.93 -1.86 5.91
N HIS A 32 20.78 -1.24 4.73
CA HIS A 32 19.66 -1.41 3.82
C HIS A 32 19.79 -2.62 2.88
N SER A 33 20.13 -3.79 3.41
CA SER A 33 20.01 -5.03 2.66
C SER A 33 18.52 -5.37 2.40
N PRO A 34 18.16 -6.07 1.30
CA PRO A 34 16.77 -6.45 1.02
C PRO A 34 16.08 -7.16 2.18
N ARG A 35 16.79 -8.06 2.88
CA ARG A 35 16.26 -8.78 4.04
C ARG A 35 15.97 -7.83 5.21
N ASN A 36 16.86 -6.89 5.49
CA ASN A 36 16.68 -5.98 6.62
C ASN A 36 15.50 -5.04 6.38
N LEU A 37 15.38 -4.50 5.15
CA LEU A 37 14.25 -3.65 4.76
C LEU A 37 12.93 -4.41 4.79
N LEU A 38 12.90 -5.67 4.37
CA LEU A 38 11.72 -6.53 4.49
C LEU A 38 11.32 -6.75 5.96
N LEU A 39 12.29 -7.00 6.84
CA LEU A 39 11.99 -7.20 8.27
C LEU A 39 11.53 -5.91 8.95
N ALA A 40 12.10 -4.77 8.58
CA ALA A 40 11.63 -3.46 9.04
C ALA A 40 10.18 -3.20 8.57
N LEU A 41 9.89 -3.43 7.28
CA LEU A 41 8.53 -3.36 6.74
C LEU A 41 7.53 -4.22 7.52
N VAL A 42 7.92 -5.45 7.92
CA VAL A 42 7.07 -6.32 8.74
C VAL A 42 6.84 -5.73 10.13
N GLY A 43 7.85 -5.08 10.71
CA GLY A 43 7.73 -4.31 11.96
C GLY A 43 6.65 -3.25 11.87
N GLU A 44 6.74 -2.37 10.86
CA GLU A 44 5.75 -1.29 10.67
C GLU A 44 4.34 -1.80 10.37
N VAL A 45 4.22 -2.94 9.68
CA VAL A 45 2.91 -3.61 9.51
C VAL A 45 2.37 -4.10 10.86
N GLY A 46 3.26 -4.52 11.77
CA GLY A 46 2.94 -4.85 13.15
C GLY A 46 2.41 -3.62 13.91
N GLU A 47 3.14 -2.51 13.89
CA GLU A 47 2.74 -1.25 14.54
C GLU A 47 1.40 -0.73 13.99
N LEU A 48 1.23 -0.74 12.67
CA LEU A 48 -0.05 -0.46 12.02
C LEU A 48 -1.16 -1.40 12.53
N SER A 49 -0.87 -2.68 12.74
CA SER A 49 -1.85 -3.64 13.23
C SER A 49 -2.24 -3.39 14.69
N GLU A 50 -1.31 -2.90 15.52
CA GLU A 50 -1.55 -2.58 16.93
C GLU A 50 -2.61 -1.47 17.09
N ILE A 51 -2.70 -0.54 16.13
CA ILE A 51 -3.74 0.50 16.11
C ILE A 51 -5.16 -0.11 16.06
N PHE A 52 -5.31 -1.25 15.37
CA PHE A 52 -6.60 -1.91 15.15
C PHE A 52 -6.87 -3.10 16.06
N GLN A 53 -5.85 -3.69 16.71
CA GLN A 53 -5.93 -5.01 17.34
C GLN A 53 -7.06 -5.19 18.37
N TRP A 54 -7.45 -4.11 19.07
CA TRP A 54 -8.54 -4.12 20.08
C TRP A 54 -9.77 -3.32 19.65
N ARG A 55 -9.80 -2.84 18.40
CA ARG A 55 -11.00 -2.22 17.82
C ARG A 55 -11.94 -3.35 17.38
N GLY A 56 -13.23 -3.19 17.61
CA GLY A 56 -14.25 -4.01 16.94
C GLY A 56 -14.33 -3.66 15.44
N GLU A 57 -15.51 -3.80 14.85
CA GLU A 57 -15.74 -3.33 13.49
C GLU A 57 -15.46 -1.82 13.37
N VAL A 58 -14.54 -1.44 12.48
CA VAL A 58 -14.14 -0.05 12.26
C VAL A 58 -14.89 0.51 11.04
N PRO A 59 -15.79 1.50 11.23
CA PRO A 59 -16.55 2.08 10.12
C PRO A 59 -15.65 2.87 9.17
N ARG A 60 -16.01 2.86 7.88
CA ARG A 60 -15.32 3.65 6.85
C ARG A 60 -15.30 5.13 7.23
N GLY A 61 -14.15 5.78 7.06
CA GLY A 61 -13.98 7.20 7.32
C GLY A 61 -13.67 7.55 8.78
N LEU A 62 -13.61 6.55 9.67
CA LEU A 62 -13.15 6.71 11.06
C LEU A 62 -13.88 7.84 11.83
N PRO A 63 -15.22 7.93 11.79
CA PRO A 63 -15.98 9.02 12.41
C PRO A 63 -15.74 9.16 13.93
N GLU A 64 -15.51 8.04 14.61
CA GLU A 64 -15.30 8.00 16.07
C GLU A 64 -13.84 8.18 16.49
N TRP A 65 -12.92 8.38 15.53
CA TRP A 65 -11.50 8.55 15.82
C TRP A 65 -11.17 10.01 16.01
N LYS A 66 -10.40 10.29 17.05
CA LYS A 66 -9.78 11.60 17.30
C LYS A 66 -8.74 11.89 16.23
N GLU A 67 -8.42 13.17 16.07
CA GLU A 67 -7.44 13.60 15.07
C GLU A 67 -6.04 13.05 15.37
N GLU A 68 -5.67 12.89 16.64
CA GLU A 68 -4.39 12.30 17.02
C GLU A 68 -4.32 10.81 16.65
N GLU A 69 -5.43 10.08 16.73
CA GLU A 69 -5.51 8.67 16.31
C GLU A 69 -5.40 8.53 14.79
N LYS A 70 -6.00 9.46 14.02
CA LYS A 70 -5.88 9.50 12.57
C LYS A 70 -4.48 9.92 12.12
N GLN A 71 -3.85 10.82 12.86
CA GLN A 71 -2.47 11.21 12.61
C GLN A 71 -1.54 10.01 12.81
N HIS A 72 -1.64 9.33 13.95
CA HIS A 72 -0.84 8.14 14.23
C HIS A 72 -1.06 7.04 13.19
N LEU A 73 -2.31 6.79 12.78
CA LEU A 73 -2.60 5.90 11.63
C LEU A 73 -1.89 6.34 10.34
N GLY A 74 -1.85 7.65 10.07
CA GLY A 74 -1.15 8.21 8.92
C GLY A 74 0.36 8.01 8.99
N GLU A 75 0.96 8.08 10.18
CA GLU A 75 2.38 7.82 10.43
C GLU A 75 2.70 6.34 10.12
N GLU A 76 1.98 5.39 10.71
CA GLU A 76 2.24 3.95 10.48
C GLU A 76 1.99 3.51 9.02
N LEU A 77 0.95 4.07 8.38
CA LEU A 77 0.71 3.86 6.94
C LEU A 77 1.87 4.40 6.10
N SER A 78 2.45 5.52 6.51
CA SER A 78 3.58 6.14 5.83
C SER A 78 4.85 5.32 6.02
N ASP A 79 5.11 4.78 7.20
CA ASP A 79 6.30 3.97 7.46
C ASP A 79 6.28 2.66 6.64
N VAL A 80 5.12 1.99 6.56
CA VAL A 80 4.90 0.86 5.65
C VAL A 80 5.21 1.24 4.19
N LEU A 81 4.69 2.39 3.73
CA LEU A 81 4.95 2.87 2.36
C LEU A 81 6.43 3.15 2.13
N LEU A 82 7.08 3.83 3.06
CA LEU A 82 8.49 4.22 2.99
C LEU A 82 9.38 2.97 2.86
N TYR A 83 9.25 1.99 3.75
CA TYR A 83 10.05 0.77 3.64
C TYR A 83 9.75 -0.02 2.37
N LEU A 84 8.49 -0.07 1.90
CA LEU A 84 8.16 -0.73 0.64
C LEU A 84 8.83 -0.03 -0.56
N VAL A 85 8.82 1.30 -0.60
CA VAL A 85 9.48 2.09 -1.64
C VAL A 85 10.99 1.86 -1.58
N ARG A 86 11.62 1.96 -0.40
CA ARG A 86 13.06 1.72 -0.27
C ARG A 86 13.46 0.29 -0.63
N LEU A 87 12.67 -0.70 -0.22
CA LEU A 87 12.88 -2.10 -0.61
C LEU A 87 12.81 -2.28 -2.13
N SER A 88 11.83 -1.65 -2.79
CA SER A 88 11.72 -1.70 -4.25
C SER A 88 12.94 -1.09 -4.94
N ASP A 89 13.45 0.03 -4.42
CA ASP A 89 14.63 0.70 -4.93
C ASP A 89 15.88 -0.17 -4.84
N ILE A 90 16.16 -0.72 -3.65
CA ILE A 90 17.29 -1.64 -3.43
C ILE A 90 17.18 -2.91 -4.28
N CYS A 91 15.95 -3.39 -4.55
CA CYS A 91 15.71 -4.55 -5.41
C CYS A 91 15.72 -4.23 -6.92
N GLY A 92 15.86 -2.96 -7.31
CA GLY A 92 15.80 -2.55 -8.72
C GLY A 92 14.41 -2.73 -9.37
N VAL A 93 13.35 -2.66 -8.58
CA VAL A 93 11.97 -2.79 -9.03
C VAL A 93 11.32 -1.42 -9.19
N ASP A 94 10.83 -1.11 -10.39
CA ASP A 94 9.95 0.04 -10.62
C ASP A 94 8.57 -0.27 -10.01
N LEU A 95 8.35 0.18 -8.78
CA LEU A 95 7.14 -0.12 -8.00
C LEU A 95 5.88 0.43 -8.66
N GLY A 96 5.96 1.62 -9.28
CA GLY A 96 4.82 2.23 -9.98
C GLY A 96 4.37 1.39 -11.17
N LYS A 97 5.31 0.98 -12.05
CA LYS A 97 5.01 0.08 -13.18
C LYS A 97 4.53 -1.28 -12.71
N ALA A 98 5.14 -1.84 -11.66
CA ALA A 98 4.73 -3.13 -11.10
C ALA A 98 3.29 -3.09 -10.56
N ALA A 99 2.91 -2.02 -9.85
CA ALA A 99 1.57 -1.81 -9.33
C ALA A 99 0.53 -1.68 -10.45
N LEU A 100 0.81 -0.88 -11.49
CA LEU A 100 -0.08 -0.72 -12.64
C LEU A 100 -0.33 -2.06 -13.36
N ARG A 101 0.74 -2.80 -13.66
CA ARG A 101 0.63 -4.14 -14.26
C ARG A 101 -0.16 -5.10 -13.37
N LYS A 102 0.02 -5.01 -12.04
CA LYS A 102 -0.73 -5.84 -11.10
C LYS A 102 -2.22 -5.51 -11.10
N LEU A 103 -2.58 -4.23 -11.22
CA LEU A 103 -3.98 -3.79 -11.35
C LEU A 103 -4.63 -4.34 -12.63
N GLU A 104 -3.93 -4.28 -13.77
CA GLU A 104 -4.41 -4.87 -15.04
C GLU A 104 -4.68 -6.38 -14.89
N LEU A 105 -3.72 -7.12 -14.31
CA LEU A 105 -3.87 -8.55 -14.04
C LEU A 105 -5.02 -8.85 -13.07
N ASN A 106 -5.23 -7.99 -12.07
CA ASN A 106 -6.35 -8.14 -11.14
C ASN A 106 -7.69 -7.86 -11.85
N ALA A 107 -7.77 -6.89 -12.75
CA ALA A 107 -8.98 -6.61 -13.53
C ALA A 107 -9.35 -7.79 -14.45
N MET A 108 -8.36 -8.46 -15.04
CA MET A 108 -8.57 -9.70 -15.80
C MET A 108 -9.05 -10.84 -14.89
N LYS A 109 -8.48 -10.94 -13.68
CA LYS A 109 -8.85 -11.96 -12.69
C LYS A 109 -10.22 -11.73 -12.06
N TYR A 110 -10.73 -10.50 -12.04
CA TYR A 110 -12.02 -10.14 -11.45
C TYR A 110 -12.85 -9.29 -12.43
N PRO A 111 -13.40 -9.88 -13.50
CA PRO A 111 -14.19 -9.14 -14.49
C PRO A 111 -15.43 -8.49 -13.85
N VAL A 112 -15.73 -7.24 -14.22
CA VAL A 112 -16.87 -6.48 -13.66
C VAL A 112 -18.18 -7.25 -13.78
N LYS A 113 -18.42 -7.93 -14.91
CA LYS A 113 -19.65 -8.71 -15.15
C LYS A 113 -19.88 -9.81 -14.11
N LEU A 114 -18.81 -10.32 -13.49
CA LEU A 114 -18.85 -11.45 -12.56
C LEU A 114 -18.67 -11.03 -11.10
N CYS A 115 -18.11 -9.84 -10.85
CA CYS A 115 -17.72 -9.39 -9.50
C CYS A 115 -18.45 -8.12 -9.02
N LYS A 116 -19.28 -7.48 -9.84
CA LYS A 116 -20.02 -6.26 -9.42
C LYS A 116 -20.96 -6.59 -8.25
N GLY A 117 -20.66 -6.03 -7.08
CA GLY A 117 -21.44 -6.25 -5.85
C GLY A 117 -21.16 -7.58 -5.12
N SER A 118 -20.11 -8.32 -5.50
CA SER A 118 -19.76 -9.60 -4.85
C SER A 118 -18.27 -9.68 -4.53
N SER A 119 -17.94 -10.02 -3.27
CA SER A 119 -16.56 -10.27 -2.81
C SER A 119 -16.13 -11.75 -2.96
N LYS A 120 -16.93 -12.58 -3.64
CA LYS A 120 -16.62 -14.00 -3.83
C LYS A 120 -15.31 -14.17 -4.60
N LYS A 121 -14.43 -15.05 -4.11
CA LYS A 121 -13.15 -15.37 -4.76
C LYS A 121 -13.39 -15.93 -6.17
N HIS A 122 -12.52 -15.59 -7.12
CA HIS A 122 -12.58 -16.04 -8.53
C HIS A 122 -12.75 -17.56 -8.71
N THR A 123 -12.20 -18.39 -7.81
CA THR A 123 -12.40 -19.85 -7.83
C THR A 123 -13.86 -20.28 -7.75
N GLN A 124 -14.76 -19.44 -7.22
CA GLN A 124 -16.20 -19.71 -7.16
C GLN A 124 -16.97 -19.14 -8.35
N ILE A 125 -16.39 -18.19 -9.10
CA ILE A 125 -17.04 -17.52 -10.22
C ILE A 125 -17.09 -18.43 -11.46
N ASN A 126 -16.02 -19.19 -11.73
CA ASN A 126 -15.96 -20.10 -12.88
C ASN A 126 -16.80 -21.39 -12.70
N ASN A 127 -17.26 -21.70 -11.48
CA ASN A 127 -18.10 -22.88 -11.24
C ASN A 127 -19.60 -22.62 -11.49
N THR A 128 -20.04 -21.36 -11.56
CA THR A 128 -21.45 -21.02 -11.76
C THR A 128 -21.90 -21.01 -13.22
N ASP A 129 -20.97 -20.88 -14.18
CA ASP A 129 -21.30 -20.90 -15.62
C ASP A 129 -21.42 -22.33 -16.18
N ASN A 130 -21.05 -23.36 -15.43
CA ASN A 130 -21.13 -24.77 -15.85
C ASN A 130 -22.40 -25.51 -15.37
N ILE A 131 -23.36 -24.83 -14.71
CA ILE A 131 -24.55 -25.48 -14.13
C ILE A 131 -25.88 -24.98 -14.76
N SER A 132 -25.86 -23.96 -15.60
CA SER A 132 -27.06 -23.40 -16.26
C SER A 132 -27.31 -23.93 -17.68
N GLY A 133 -26.74 -25.08 -18.03
CA GLY A 133 -26.88 -25.72 -19.35
C GLY A 133 -27.17 -27.21 -19.29
N GLN A 134 -28.22 -27.63 -18.58
CA GLN A 134 -28.92 -28.90 -18.76
C GLN A 134 -30.41 -28.74 -18.48
#